data_AF-A0A934N3S2-F1
#
_entry.id   AF-A0A934N3S2-F1
#
_cell.length_a   1.000
_cell.length_b   1.000
_cell.length_c   1.000
_cell.angle_alpha   90.00
_cell.angle_beta   90.00
_cell.angle_gamma   90.00
#
_symmetry.space_group_name_H-M   'P 1'
#
loop_
_entity.id
_entity.type
_entity.pdbx_description
1 polymer ?
#
loop_
_entity_poly.entity_id
_entity_poly.type
_entity_poly.pdbx_seq_one_letter_code
_entity_poly.pdbx_strand_id
1 'polypeptide(L)'
;MNELVADLSGSSDRFRELWARHDVRPRRSGTRRLEHPQVGRLSLRLEWLPIPYTDRQHLTIYHAAPGSRGAEALALLATALRRTKAAHQPI
;
A
#
# COMPACT_ATOMS: atom_id res chain seq x y z
N MET A 1 9.67 -7.10 -19.63
CA MET A 1 8.35 -6.51 -19.33
C MET A 1 7.21 -7.47 -19.70
N ASN A 2 7.22 -8.04 -20.92
CA ASN A 2 6.10 -8.86 -21.40
C ASN A 2 5.90 -10.21 -20.69
N GLU A 3 6.97 -10.85 -20.21
CA GLU A 3 6.86 -12.17 -19.56
C GLU A 3 6.06 -12.11 -18.25
N LEU A 4 6.35 -11.14 -17.38
CA LEU A 4 5.61 -10.95 -16.13
C LEU A 4 4.12 -10.64 -16.36
N VAL A 5 3.83 -9.82 -17.38
CA VAL A 5 2.44 -9.49 -17.73
C VAL A 5 1.73 -10.74 -18.25
N ALA A 6 2.40 -11.57 -19.06
CA ALA A 6 1.85 -12.82 -19.57
C ALA A 6 1.56 -13.82 -18.43
N ASP A 7 2.51 -14.00 -17.51
CA ASP A 7 2.36 -14.89 -16.35
C ASP A 7 1.20 -14.44 -15.44
N LEU A 8 1.14 -13.16 -15.06
CA LEU A 8 0.05 -12.62 -14.23
C LEU A 8 -1.31 -12.68 -14.95
N SER A 9 -1.33 -12.51 -16.28
CA SER A 9 -2.56 -12.64 -17.07
C SER A 9 -3.02 -14.09 -17.22
N GLY A 10 -2.09 -15.06 -17.19
CA GLY A 10 -2.40 -16.49 -17.20
C GLY A 10 -2.89 -16.99 -15.85
N SER A 11 -2.30 -16.49 -14.76
CA SER A 11 -2.57 -16.95 -13.39
C SER A 11 -3.69 -16.19 -12.66
N SER A 12 -4.10 -15.00 -13.13
CA SER A 12 -5.12 -14.18 -12.48
C SER A 12 -6.09 -13.52 -13.47
N ASP A 13 -7.33 -14.02 -13.51
CA ASP A 13 -8.39 -13.41 -14.33
C ASP A 13 -8.63 -11.94 -13.95
N ARG A 14 -8.61 -11.64 -12.65
CA ARG A 14 -8.74 -10.26 -12.15
C ARG A 14 -7.61 -9.36 -12.64
N PHE A 15 -6.37 -9.85 -12.67
CA PHE A 15 -5.28 -9.08 -13.24
C PHE A 15 -5.48 -8.84 -14.73
N ARG A 16 -5.84 -9.89 -15.48
CA ARG A 16 -6.10 -9.83 -16.93
C ARG A 16 -7.15 -8.76 -17.26
N GLU A 17 -8.27 -8.75 -16.54
CA GLU A 17 -9.34 -7.76 -16.70
C GLU A 17 -8.85 -6.33 -16.42
N LEU A 18 -8.15 -6.13 -15.30
CA LEU A 18 -7.65 -4.80 -14.93
C LEU A 18 -6.56 -4.29 -15.89
N TRP A 19 -5.69 -5.18 -16.36
CA TRP A 19 -4.62 -4.84 -17.30
C TRP A 19 -5.18 -4.46 -18.67
N ALA A 20 -6.17 -5.21 -19.18
CA ALA A 20 -6.82 -4.94 -20.46
C ALA A 20 -7.48 -3.55 -20.51
N ARG A 21 -7.95 -3.03 -19.37
CA ARG A 21 -8.55 -1.70 -19.28
C ARG A 21 -7.55 -0.55 -19.45
N HIS A 22 -6.25 -0.79 -19.26
CA HIS A 22 -5.20 0.23 -19.36
C HIS A 22 -5.49 1.52 -18.56
N ASP A 23 -6.21 1.41 -17.45
CA ASP A 23 -6.64 2.54 -16.60
C ASP A 23 -5.50 3.04 -15.69
N VAL A 24 -4.32 3.28 -16.27
CA VAL A 24 -3.14 3.76 -15.56
C VAL A 24 -3.29 5.27 -15.32
N ARG A 25 -3.36 5.67 -14.06
CA ARG A 25 -3.40 7.09 -13.66
C ARG A 25 -2.04 7.54 -13.13
N PRO A 26 -1.66 8.82 -13.33
CA PRO A 26 -0.47 9.37 -12.69
C PRO A 26 -0.52 9.19 -11.17
N ARG A 27 0.61 8.81 -10.56
CA ARG A 27 0.74 8.80 -9.10
C ARG A 27 0.65 10.23 -8.59
N ARG A 28 -0.29 10.48 -7.67
CA ARG A 28 -0.50 11.79 -7.05
C ARG A 28 -0.51 11.62 -5.54
N SER A 29 0.16 12.54 -4.85
CA SER A 29 -0.05 12.73 -3.42
C SER A 29 -1.51 13.13 -3.16
N GLY A 30 -2.09 12.70 -2.04
CA GLY A 30 -3.50 12.93 -1.77
C GLY A 30 -4.01 12.21 -0.54
N THR A 31 -5.32 12.13 -0.35
CA THR A 31 -5.91 11.35 0.74
C THR A 31 -6.38 9.99 0.23
N ARG A 32 -5.80 8.92 0.77
CA ARG A 32 -6.21 7.53 0.57
C ARG A 32 -7.21 7.17 1.67
N ARG A 33 -8.42 6.78 1.27
CA ARG A 33 -9.41 6.16 2.16
C ARG A 33 -9.38 4.66 1.98
N LEU A 34 -9.33 3.92 3.08
CA LEU A 34 -9.26 2.47 3.08
C LEU A 34 -10.12 1.90 4.21
N GLU A 35 -10.76 0.77 3.95
CA GLU A 35 -11.52 0.03 4.95
C GLU A 35 -10.63 -1.11 5.44
N HIS A 36 -10.12 -1.00 6.67
CA HIS A 36 -9.23 -1.98 7.27
C HIS A 36 -10.03 -2.96 8.14
N PRO A 37 -9.85 -4.29 8.00
CA PRO A 37 -10.70 -5.28 8.66
C PRO A 37 -10.70 -5.18 10.20
N GLN A 38 -9.58 -4.73 10.79
CA GLN A 38 -9.43 -4.67 12.25
C GLN A 38 -9.70 -3.29 12.88
N VAL A 39 -9.57 -2.19 12.12
CA VAL A 39 -9.67 -0.82 12.67
C VAL A 39 -10.67 0.04 11.91
N GLY A 40 -11.43 -0.57 10.99
CA GLY A 40 -12.42 0.10 10.16
C GLY A 40 -11.81 1.12 9.21
N ARG A 41 -12.56 2.19 8.96
CA ARG A 41 -12.18 3.24 8.00
C ARG A 41 -10.95 4.01 8.45
N LEU A 42 -9.96 4.09 7.57
CA LEU A 42 -8.77 4.94 7.70
C LEU A 42 -8.70 5.96 6.57
N SER A 43 -8.40 7.21 6.96
CA SER A 43 -8.10 8.31 6.06
C SER A 43 -6.64 8.69 6.24
N LEU A 44 -5.80 8.33 5.26
CA LEU A 44 -4.36 8.55 5.30
C LEU A 44 -3.95 9.53 4.20
N ARG A 45 -3.05 10.45 4.52
CA ARG A 45 -2.31 11.21 3.52
C ARG A 45 -1.29 10.28 2.87
N LEU A 46 -1.28 10.31 1.56
CA LEU A 46 -0.34 9.62 0.69
C LEU A 46 0.64 10.66 0.15
N GLU A 47 1.92 10.43 0.38
CA GLU A 47 3.00 11.17 -0.24
C GLU A 47 3.80 10.25 -1.14
N TRP A 48 4.12 10.78 -2.32
CA TRP A 48 4.97 10.11 -3.29
C TRP A 48 6.20 10.97 -3.56
N LEU A 49 7.35 10.50 -3.11
CA LEU A 49 8.59 11.26 -3.10
C LEU A 49 9.63 10.54 -3.97
N PRO A 50 10.12 11.15 -5.06
CA PRO A 50 11.25 10.59 -5.81
C PRO A 50 12.53 10.61 -4.98
N ILE A 51 13.33 9.55 -5.08
CA ILE A 51 14.65 9.49 -4.44
C ILE A 51 15.69 9.91 -5.48
N PRO A 52 16.37 11.06 -5.30
CA PRO A 52 17.37 11.53 -6.24
C PRO A 52 18.50 10.51 -6.45
N TYR A 53 19.10 10.52 -7.63
CA TYR A 53 20.26 9.68 -7.98
C TYR A 53 20.02 8.17 -7.86
N THR A 54 18.76 7.74 -8.01
CA THR A 54 18.39 6.32 -8.10
C THR A 54 17.73 6.04 -9.44
N ASP A 55 17.84 4.79 -9.90
CA ASP A 55 17.16 4.30 -11.10
C ASP A 55 15.66 4.08 -10.84
N ARG A 56 14.94 5.20 -10.62
CA ARG A 56 13.48 5.27 -10.44
C ARG A 56 12.94 4.72 -9.11
N GLN A 57 13.70 4.88 -8.03
CA GLN A 57 13.16 4.59 -6.70
C GLN A 57 12.32 5.75 -6.17
N HIS A 58 11.28 5.39 -5.44
CA HIS A 58 10.36 6.35 -4.83
C HIS A 58 9.98 5.89 -3.44
N LEU A 59 9.96 6.83 -2.49
CA LEU A 59 9.39 6.61 -1.18
C LEU A 59 7.89 6.90 -1.24
N THR A 60 7.09 5.94 -0.79
CA THR A 60 5.64 6.10 -0.67
C THR A 60 5.28 6.10 0.81
N ILE A 61 4.76 7.22 1.32
CA ILE A 61 4.43 7.38 2.75
C ILE A 61 2.91 7.45 2.89
N TYR A 62 2.36 6.61 3.75
CA TYR A 62 1.00 6.73 4.24
C TYR A 62 1.05 7.21 5.69
N HIS A 63 0.49 8.39 5.97
CA HIS A 63 0.47 8.93 7.32
C HIS A 63 -0.88 9.52 7.66
N ALA A 64 -1.20 9.53 8.96
CA ALA A 64 -2.40 10.18 9.46
C ALA A 64 -2.03 11.55 10.03
N ALA A 65 -2.98 12.49 10.01
CA ALA A 65 -2.79 13.75 10.71
C ALA A 65 -2.57 13.48 12.22
N PRO A 66 -1.65 14.20 12.89
CA PRO A 66 -1.46 14.07 14.34
C PRO A 66 -2.78 14.27 15.10
N GLY A 67 -3.01 13.45 16.14
CA GLY A 67 -4.25 13.49 16.94
C GLY A 67 -5.52 13.02 16.22
N SER A 68 -5.44 12.54 14.98
CA SER A 68 -6.60 12.00 14.27
C SER A 68 -6.87 10.54 14.66
N ARG A 69 -8.11 10.08 14.43
CA ARG A 69 -8.48 8.66 14.54
C ARG A 69 -7.60 7.74 13.69
N GLY A 70 -7.10 8.24 12.54
CA GLY A 70 -6.16 7.51 11.71
C GLY A 70 -4.82 7.27 12.41
N ALA A 71 -4.35 8.23 13.22
CA ALA A 71 -3.11 8.09 13.98
C ALA A 71 -3.25 7.06 15.10
N GLU A 72 -4.36 7.12 15.85
CA GLU A 72 -4.69 6.12 16.87
C GLU A 72 -4.76 4.72 16.28
N ALA A 73 -5.46 4.55 15.16
CA ALA A 73 -5.61 3.26 14.51
C ALA A 73 -4.29 2.72 13.94
N LEU A 74 -3.43 3.58 13.36
CA LEU A 74 -2.08 3.17 12.97
C LEU A 74 -1.24 2.71 14.17
N ALA A 75 -1.35 3.38 15.32
CA ALA A 75 -0.67 2.98 16.55
C ALA A 75 -1.17 1.62 17.09
N LEU A 76 -2.49 1.37 17.00
CA LEU A 76 -3.08 0.08 17.34
C LEU A 76 -2.57 -1.04 16.42
N LEU A 77 -2.55 -0.81 15.11
CA LEU A 77 -2.02 -1.77 14.12
C LEU A 77 -0.54 -2.07 14.35
N ALA A 78 0.29 -1.05 14.61
CA ALA A 78 1.71 -1.24 14.93
C ALA A 78 1.91 -2.12 16.16
N THR A 79 1.05 -1.98 17.17
CA THR A 79 1.11 -2.79 18.38
C THR A 79 0.60 -4.22 18.16
N ALA A 80 -0.44 -4.40 17.34
CA ALA A 80 -0.89 -5.73 16.93
C ALA A 80 0.19 -6.49 16.14
N LEU A 81 0.83 -5.85 15.16
CA LEU A 81 1.89 -6.47 14.36
C LEU A 81 3.11 -6.89 15.18
N ARG A 82 3.48 -6.12 16.21
CA ARG A 82 4.56 -6.50 17.14
C ARG A 82 4.24 -7.79 17.89
N ARG A 83 2.97 -8.03 18.26
CA ARG A 83 2.54 -9.29 18.87
C ARG A 83 2.63 -10.46 17.88
N THR A 84 2.30 -10.23 16.61
CA THR A 84 2.39 -11.27 15.57
C THR A 84 3.85 -11.62 15.22
N LYS A 85 4.77 -10.64 15.21
CA LYS A 85 6.19 -10.90 14.91
C LYS A 85 6.88 -11.73 16.00
N ALA A 86 6.45 -11.64 17.25
CA ALA A 86 6.94 -12.51 18.33
C ALA A 86 6.53 -14.00 18.14
N ALA A 87 5.58 -14.30 17.25
CA ALA A 87 5.14 -15.66 16.92
C ALA A 87 5.71 -16.20 15.59
N HIS A 88 6.44 -15.39 14.82
CA HIS A 88 7.10 -15.80 13.58
C HIS A 88 8.60 -15.51 13.68
N GLN A 89 9.28 -16.33 14.47
CA GLN A 89 10.74 -16.45 14.43
C GLN A 89 11.09 -17.27 13.17
N PRO A 90 11.83 -16.73 12.18
CA PRO A 90 12.33 -17.55 11.09
C PRO A 90 13.48 -18.43 11.59
N ILE A 91 13.54 -19.64 11.05
CA ILE A 91 14.61 -20.65 11.21
C ILE A 91 15.87 -20.15 10.50
#